data_AF-A0A1S9GVQ9-F1
#
_entry.id   AF-A0A1S9GVQ9-F1
#
_cell.length_a   1.000
_cell.length_b   1.000
_cell.length_c   1.000
_cell.angle_alpha   90.00
_cell.angle_beta   90.00
_cell.angle_gamma   90.00
#
_symmetry.space_group_name_H-M   'P 1'
#
loop_
_entity.id
_entity.type
_entity.pdbx_description
1 polymer ?
#
loop_
_entity_poly.entity_id
_entity_poly.type
_entity_poly.pdbx_seq_one_letter_code
_entity_poly.pdbx_strand_id
1 'polypeptide(L)'
;MDMQTSFLDRLFESGLLIDTGIDGLYGRSGQFEDVIAAFERLIDTFGGADGAEAMRFPPGMNRAFFEKSGYMKSFPQLAGTVHSFCGSELDHVSLLQCMEVGEDWTKGQEATDIVLTPAACYPLYPTIAKRGNLPKTGGLFDLQSYCFRHEPSKDPARQQLFRMREYVCMGTELHVTDFRQRWMDRGVEMMKAVGLEVTIDVANDPFFGRAGKMLANNQRDQNLKFELLIPITSAANPTACMSFNYHQDAFGTKWGLNLEDGSVAHTACVGFGLERIALALFHHHGLDVKQWPASVRKALWG
;
A
#
# COMPACT_ATOMS: atom_id res chain seq x y z
N MET A 1 -11.53 -10.45 35.36
CA MET A 1 -10.49 -9.70 34.63
C MET A 1 -11.24 -8.84 33.65
N ASP A 2 -11.36 -7.54 33.91
CA ASP A 2 -11.96 -6.61 32.95
C ASP A 2 -11.18 -6.71 31.66
N MET A 3 -11.82 -7.23 30.63
CA MET A 3 -11.22 -7.38 29.32
C MET A 3 -11.17 -5.97 28.74
N GLN A 4 -10.01 -5.33 28.83
CA GLN A 4 -9.76 -3.98 28.32
C GLN A 4 -10.31 -3.87 26.89
N THR A 5 -11.22 -2.93 26.65
CA THR A 5 -11.83 -2.67 25.34
C THR A 5 -10.74 -2.57 24.26
N SER A 6 -10.89 -3.33 23.17
CA SER A 6 -9.83 -3.42 22.16
C SER A 6 -9.63 -2.08 21.45
N PHE A 7 -8.47 -1.88 20.81
CA PHE A 7 -8.24 -0.65 20.04
C PHE A 7 -9.25 -0.50 18.90
N LEU A 8 -9.65 -1.59 18.24
CA LEU A 8 -10.68 -1.58 17.21
C LEU A 8 -12.04 -1.14 17.78
N ASP A 9 -12.46 -1.72 18.90
CA ASP A 9 -13.74 -1.37 19.54
C ASP A 9 -13.76 0.11 19.93
N ARG A 10 -12.68 0.65 20.48
CA ARG A 10 -12.55 2.08 20.80
C ARG A 10 -12.63 2.98 19.55
N LEU A 11 -12.09 2.53 18.41
CA LEU A 11 -12.18 3.25 17.14
C LEU A 11 -13.62 3.29 16.61
N PHE A 12 -14.39 2.22 16.80
CA PHE A 12 -15.81 2.19 16.47
C PHE A 12 -16.65 3.03 17.44
N GLU A 13 -16.42 2.90 18.75
CA GLU A 13 -17.13 3.67 19.80
C GLU A 13 -16.93 5.19 19.65
N SER A 14 -15.73 5.62 19.24
CA SER A 14 -15.43 7.03 18.93
C SER A 14 -15.95 7.50 17.58
N GLY A 15 -16.43 6.59 16.73
CA GLY A 15 -16.84 6.86 15.36
C GLY A 15 -15.69 7.18 14.40
N LEU A 16 -14.43 6.98 14.80
CA LEU A 16 -13.27 7.22 13.92
C LEU A 16 -13.26 6.22 12.75
N LEU A 17 -13.54 4.95 13.05
CA LEU A 17 -13.89 3.93 12.07
C LEU A 17 -15.38 3.62 12.15
N ILE A 18 -15.94 3.14 11.04
CA ILE A 18 -17.34 2.75 10.91
C ILE A 18 -17.38 1.27 10.54
N ASP A 19 -18.04 0.46 11.36
CA ASP A 19 -18.22 -0.97 11.11
C ASP A 19 -19.12 -1.18 9.88
N THR A 20 -18.63 -1.95 8.90
CA THR A 20 -19.41 -2.34 7.72
C THR A 20 -19.85 -3.81 7.76
N GLY A 21 -19.62 -4.51 8.87
CA GLY A 21 -19.92 -5.92 9.07
C GLY A 21 -18.90 -6.90 8.50
N ILE A 22 -17.75 -6.43 8.00
CA ILE A 22 -16.70 -7.27 7.39
C ILE A 22 -15.35 -6.94 8.01
N ASP A 23 -14.69 -7.95 8.58
CA ASP A 23 -13.35 -7.80 9.18
C ASP A 23 -12.35 -7.23 8.16
N GLY A 24 -11.68 -6.14 8.55
CA GLY A 24 -10.71 -5.42 7.71
C GLY A 24 -11.33 -4.52 6.63
N LEU A 25 -12.66 -4.38 6.57
CA LEU A 25 -13.34 -3.43 5.70
C LEU A 25 -14.11 -2.42 6.56
N TYR A 26 -13.62 -1.19 6.60
CA TYR A 26 -14.17 -0.18 7.51
C TYR A 26 -14.44 1.13 6.77
N GLY A 27 -15.54 1.79 7.11
CA GLY A 27 -15.74 3.21 6.81
C GLY A 27 -14.88 4.08 7.72
N ARG A 28 -14.71 5.35 7.36
CA ARG A 28 -13.82 6.30 8.05
C ARG A 28 -14.53 7.64 8.24
N SER A 29 -14.39 8.24 9.40
CA SER A 29 -14.95 9.57 9.67
C SER A 29 -14.17 10.68 8.98
N GLY A 30 -14.78 11.87 8.88
CA GLY A 30 -14.08 13.08 8.43
C GLY A 30 -12.83 13.41 9.26
N GLN A 31 -12.82 13.11 10.57
CA GLN A 31 -11.64 13.34 11.41
C GLN A 31 -10.49 12.37 11.08
N PHE A 32 -10.80 11.10 10.78
CA PHE A 32 -9.81 10.12 10.35
C PHE A 32 -9.21 10.51 8.98
N GLU A 33 -10.06 10.93 8.06
CA GLU A 33 -9.66 11.41 6.74
C GLU A 33 -8.83 12.70 6.81
N ASP A 34 -9.15 13.63 7.71
CA ASP A 34 -8.35 14.84 7.93
C ASP A 34 -6.93 14.54 8.43
N VAL A 35 -6.77 13.55 9.33
CA VAL A 35 -5.43 13.10 9.78
C VAL A 35 -4.62 12.53 8.61
N ILE A 36 -5.24 11.73 7.73
CA ILE A 36 -4.57 11.22 6.53
C ILE A 36 -4.16 12.37 5.62
N ALA A 37 -5.08 13.29 5.31
CA ALA A 37 -4.78 14.43 4.44
C ALA A 37 -3.66 15.32 5.02
N ALA A 38 -3.63 15.50 6.34
CA ALA A 38 -2.58 16.23 7.04
C ALA A 38 -1.22 15.53 6.96
N PHE A 39 -1.20 14.21 7.15
CA PHE A 39 0.03 13.44 7.00
C PHE A 39 0.52 13.42 5.55
N GLU A 40 -0.37 13.37 4.55
CA GLU A 40 0.03 13.49 3.15
C GLU A 40 0.69 14.83 2.84
N ARG A 41 0.17 15.95 3.38
CA ARG A 41 0.85 17.25 3.28
C ARG A 41 2.21 17.24 3.94
N LEU A 42 2.37 16.53 5.07
CA LEU A 42 3.68 16.36 5.69
C LEU A 42 4.64 15.60 4.77
N ILE A 43 4.21 14.52 4.12
CA ILE A 43 5.02 13.81 3.12
C ILE A 43 5.52 14.77 2.03
N ASP A 44 4.67 15.70 1.57
CA ASP A 44 5.06 16.71 0.57
C ASP A 44 6.17 17.64 1.06
N THR A 45 6.24 17.95 2.35
CA THR A 45 7.34 18.77 2.90
C THR A 45 8.70 18.07 2.84
N PHE A 46 8.71 16.73 2.84
CA PHE A 46 9.95 15.93 2.77
C PHE A 46 10.32 15.56 1.33
N GLY A 47 9.34 15.34 0.45
CA GLY A 47 9.57 14.83 -0.91
C GLY A 47 9.23 15.80 -2.04
N GLY A 48 8.44 16.85 -1.80
CA GLY A 48 7.89 17.71 -2.85
C GLY A 48 8.96 18.46 -3.65
N ALA A 49 10.06 18.85 -3.00
CA ALA A 49 11.18 19.53 -3.67
C ALA A 49 11.99 18.61 -4.60
N ASP A 50 11.83 17.28 -4.52
CA ASP A 50 12.57 16.33 -5.36
C ASP A 50 12.05 16.30 -6.82
N GLY A 51 10.92 16.95 -7.11
CA GLY A 51 10.41 17.08 -8.48
C GLY A 51 9.80 15.79 -9.06
N ALA A 52 9.23 14.93 -8.23
CA ALA A 52 8.57 13.71 -8.66
C ALA A 52 7.34 14.01 -9.56
N GLU A 53 7.18 13.27 -10.65
CA GLU A 53 5.95 13.34 -11.46
C GLU A 53 4.80 12.66 -10.71
N ALA A 54 3.78 13.44 -10.35
CA ALA A 54 2.61 12.93 -9.66
C ALA A 54 1.68 12.16 -10.61
N MET A 55 1.35 10.92 -10.25
CA MET A 55 0.34 10.09 -10.91
C MET A 55 -0.61 9.50 -9.88
N ARG A 56 -1.88 9.36 -10.24
CA ARG A 56 -2.91 8.78 -9.37
C ARG A 56 -3.62 7.68 -10.14
N PHE A 57 -3.45 6.45 -9.68
CA PHE A 57 -4.04 5.28 -10.33
C PHE A 57 -5.37 4.90 -9.64
N PRO A 58 -6.37 4.43 -10.39
CA PRO A 58 -7.59 3.90 -9.80
C PRO A 58 -7.32 2.64 -8.97
N PRO A 59 -8.23 2.23 -8.06
CA PRO A 59 -8.11 1.01 -7.25
C PRO A 59 -8.18 -0.32 -8.02
N GLY A 60 -8.18 -0.26 -9.35
CA GLY A 60 -8.12 -1.41 -10.23
C GLY A 60 -7.02 -1.25 -11.28
N MET A 61 -6.45 -2.37 -11.70
CA MET A 61 -5.44 -2.41 -12.75
C MET A 61 -5.75 -3.50 -13.77
N ASN A 62 -5.12 -3.37 -14.95
CA ASN A 62 -5.23 -4.35 -16.03
C ASN A 62 -4.75 -5.74 -15.58
N ARG A 63 -5.63 -6.75 -15.69
CA ARG A 63 -5.37 -8.13 -15.28
C ARG A 63 -4.16 -8.74 -15.97
N ALA A 64 -3.98 -8.50 -17.27
CA ALA A 64 -2.82 -9.02 -17.99
C ALA A 64 -1.50 -8.39 -17.49
N PHE A 65 -1.52 -7.12 -17.08
CA PHE A 65 -0.33 -6.50 -16.46
C PHE A 65 -0.04 -7.07 -15.08
N PHE A 66 -1.08 -7.32 -14.29
CA PHE A 66 -0.97 -7.99 -13.01
C PHE A 66 -0.42 -9.41 -13.13
N GLU A 67 -0.89 -10.20 -14.09
CA GLU A 67 -0.35 -11.54 -14.38
C GLU A 67 1.12 -11.48 -14.83
N LYS A 68 1.43 -10.60 -15.79
CA LYS A 68 2.80 -10.38 -16.29
C LYS A 68 3.74 -9.91 -15.18
N SER A 69 3.25 -9.12 -14.21
CA SER A 69 4.05 -8.67 -13.06
C SER A 69 4.60 -9.82 -12.22
N GLY A 70 3.99 -11.01 -12.32
CA GLY A 70 4.31 -12.17 -11.49
C GLY A 70 3.59 -12.18 -10.15
N TYR A 71 2.71 -11.21 -9.86
CA TYR A 71 2.00 -11.12 -8.58
C TYR A 71 1.30 -12.43 -8.21
N MET A 72 0.55 -13.04 -9.14
CA MET A 72 -0.14 -14.32 -8.88
C MET A 72 0.81 -15.49 -8.58
N LYS A 73 2.08 -15.42 -8.99
CA LYS A 73 3.09 -16.43 -8.64
C LYS A 73 3.63 -16.23 -7.23
N SER A 74 3.62 -14.97 -6.76
CA SER A 74 4.22 -14.56 -5.49
C SER A 74 3.21 -14.49 -4.35
N PHE A 75 2.00 -13.98 -4.60
CA PHE A 75 1.01 -13.62 -3.58
C PHE A 75 -0.44 -13.99 -3.98
N PRO A 76 -0.71 -15.21 -4.50
CA PRO A 76 -2.05 -15.59 -4.94
C PRO A 76 -3.11 -15.50 -3.84
N GLN A 77 -2.73 -15.73 -2.58
CA GLN A 77 -3.61 -15.64 -1.41
C GLN A 77 -4.08 -14.22 -1.08
N LEU A 78 -3.39 -13.19 -1.60
CA LEU A 78 -3.70 -11.77 -1.35
C LEU A 78 -4.47 -11.12 -2.50
N ALA A 79 -4.53 -11.79 -3.66
CA ALA A 79 -5.10 -11.24 -4.88
C ALA A 79 -6.62 -11.08 -4.79
N GLY A 80 -7.14 -9.99 -5.36
CA GLY A 80 -8.57 -9.76 -5.56
C GLY A 80 -8.87 -9.52 -7.04
N THR A 81 -9.81 -10.27 -7.60
CA THR A 81 -10.25 -10.14 -9.00
C THR A 81 -11.64 -9.52 -9.05
N VAL A 82 -11.89 -8.68 -10.06
CA VAL A 82 -13.21 -8.09 -10.28
C VAL A 82 -14.02 -9.01 -11.19
N HIS A 83 -15.14 -9.51 -10.68
CA HIS A 83 -16.11 -10.24 -11.49
C HIS A 83 -17.33 -9.35 -11.78
N SER A 84 -18.01 -9.61 -12.88
CA SER A 84 -19.20 -8.85 -13.29
C SER A 84 -20.23 -9.78 -13.94
N PHE A 85 -21.49 -9.35 -13.96
CA PHE A 85 -22.52 -9.99 -14.77
C PHE A 85 -22.29 -9.63 -16.24
N CYS A 86 -21.94 -10.63 -17.05
CA CYS A 86 -21.69 -10.49 -18.49
C CYS A 86 -22.80 -11.11 -19.35
N GLY A 87 -23.93 -11.47 -18.74
CA GLY A 87 -25.05 -12.14 -19.38
C GLY A 87 -25.97 -11.21 -20.16
N SER A 88 -26.94 -11.81 -20.85
CA SER A 88 -28.01 -11.15 -21.61
C SER A 88 -29.21 -10.78 -20.73
N GLU A 89 -30.25 -10.17 -21.34
CA GLU A 89 -31.52 -9.89 -20.65
C GLU A 89 -32.20 -11.16 -20.12
N LEU A 90 -32.09 -12.30 -20.81
CA LEU A 90 -32.63 -13.57 -20.35
C LEU A 90 -31.86 -14.11 -19.14
N ASP A 91 -30.54 -13.92 -19.11
CA ASP A 91 -29.71 -14.32 -17.98
C ASP A 91 -29.99 -13.46 -16.75
N HIS A 92 -30.42 -12.20 -16.94
CA HIS A 92 -30.85 -11.34 -15.84
C HIS A 92 -32.12 -11.87 -15.17
N VAL A 93 -33.09 -12.41 -15.92
CA VAL A 93 -34.27 -13.07 -15.33
C VAL A 93 -33.84 -14.25 -14.47
N SER A 94 -32.90 -15.05 -14.96
CA SER A 94 -32.34 -16.19 -14.21
C SER A 94 -31.62 -15.74 -12.93
N LEU A 95 -30.87 -14.63 -13.00
CA LEU A 95 -30.22 -14.01 -11.85
C LEU A 95 -31.24 -13.58 -10.79
N LEU A 96 -32.32 -12.91 -11.20
CA LEU A 96 -33.38 -12.49 -10.28
C LEU A 96 -34.05 -13.68 -9.59
N GLN A 97 -34.34 -14.75 -10.36
CA GLN A 97 -34.90 -15.98 -9.81
C GLN A 97 -33.95 -16.62 -8.80
N CYS A 98 -32.65 -16.70 -9.13
CA CYS A 98 -31.60 -17.23 -8.26
C CYS A 98 -31.56 -16.48 -6.92
N MET A 99 -31.64 -15.14 -6.96
CA MET A 99 -31.69 -14.30 -5.75
C MET A 99 -32.98 -14.51 -4.95
N GLU A 100 -34.14 -14.64 -5.60
CA GLU A 100 -35.43 -14.84 -4.93
C GLU A 100 -35.48 -16.16 -4.14
N VAL A 101 -34.93 -17.24 -4.70
CA VAL A 101 -34.89 -18.55 -4.03
C VAL A 101 -33.72 -18.70 -3.04
N GLY A 102 -32.89 -17.67 -2.89
CA GLY A 102 -31.75 -17.66 -1.96
C GLY A 102 -30.57 -18.52 -2.41
N GLU A 103 -30.42 -18.77 -3.71
CA GLU A 103 -29.25 -19.43 -4.28
C GLU A 103 -28.04 -18.49 -4.39
N ASP A 104 -26.86 -19.06 -4.57
CA ASP A 104 -25.61 -18.31 -4.72
C ASP A 104 -25.50 -17.69 -6.12
N TRP A 105 -26.02 -16.46 -6.24
CA TRP A 105 -26.01 -15.67 -7.46
C TRP A 105 -24.59 -15.35 -7.98
N THR A 106 -23.57 -15.42 -7.13
CA THR A 106 -22.20 -15.04 -7.52
C THR A 106 -21.58 -16.03 -8.52
N LYS A 107 -22.10 -17.26 -8.61
CA LYS A 107 -21.66 -18.28 -9.58
C LYS A 107 -21.88 -17.89 -11.03
N GLY A 108 -22.81 -16.97 -11.30
CA GLY A 108 -23.06 -16.44 -12.65
C GLY A 108 -22.18 -15.24 -13.03
N GLN A 109 -21.28 -14.82 -12.15
CA GLN A 109 -20.36 -13.73 -12.44
C GLN A 109 -19.12 -14.24 -13.20
N GLU A 110 -18.63 -13.44 -14.14
CA GLU A 110 -17.44 -13.75 -14.93
C GLU A 110 -16.29 -12.80 -14.57
N ALA A 111 -15.07 -13.33 -14.57
CA ALA A 111 -13.87 -12.53 -14.31
C ALA A 111 -13.67 -11.49 -15.42
N THR A 112 -13.49 -10.23 -15.03
CA THR A 112 -13.21 -9.13 -15.96
C THR A 112 -11.70 -9.01 -16.25
N ASP A 113 -11.33 -8.04 -17.10
CA ASP A 113 -9.93 -7.65 -17.31
C ASP A 113 -9.39 -6.69 -16.23
N ILE A 114 -10.11 -6.54 -15.12
CA ILE A 114 -9.74 -5.69 -13.99
C ILE A 114 -9.45 -6.57 -12.77
N VAL A 115 -8.36 -6.27 -12.09
CA VAL A 115 -8.05 -6.79 -10.75
C VAL A 115 -7.89 -5.62 -9.79
N LEU A 116 -8.12 -5.86 -8.50
CA LEU A 116 -7.85 -4.84 -7.49
C LEU A 116 -6.34 -4.63 -7.37
N THR A 117 -5.93 -3.36 -7.34
CA THR A 117 -4.51 -2.97 -7.31
C THR A 117 -3.88 -3.43 -5.99
N PRO A 118 -2.83 -4.26 -5.97
CA PRO A 118 -2.26 -4.76 -4.70
C PRO A 118 -1.18 -3.86 -4.07
N ALA A 119 -0.56 -3.01 -4.90
CA ALA A 119 0.36 -1.94 -4.52
C ALA A 119 0.30 -0.84 -5.61
N ALA A 120 0.47 0.42 -5.22
CA ALA A 120 0.23 1.56 -6.10
C ALA A 120 1.23 1.63 -7.27
N CYS A 121 2.43 1.06 -7.12
CA CYS A 121 3.47 1.07 -8.14
C CYS A 121 3.26 0.11 -9.33
N TYR A 122 2.44 -0.95 -9.21
CA TYR A 122 2.32 -1.95 -10.28
C TYR A 122 1.91 -1.38 -11.65
N PRO A 123 0.93 -0.47 -11.76
CA PRO A 123 0.55 0.15 -13.03
C PRO A 123 1.60 1.11 -13.60
N LEU A 124 2.52 1.61 -12.78
CA LEU A 124 3.54 2.57 -13.19
C LEU A 124 4.51 1.95 -14.21
N TYR A 125 5.08 0.78 -13.92
CA TYR A 125 6.13 0.17 -14.75
C TYR A 125 5.75 0.00 -16.23
N PRO A 126 4.61 -0.61 -16.60
CA PRO A 126 4.19 -0.67 -18.01
C PRO A 126 3.85 0.71 -18.59
N THR A 127 3.42 1.66 -17.77
CA THR A 127 3.07 3.02 -18.21
C THR A 127 4.32 3.78 -18.62
N ILE A 128 5.40 3.69 -17.82
CA ILE A 128 6.68 4.34 -18.12
C ILE A 128 7.40 3.64 -19.27
N ALA A 129 7.36 2.31 -19.34
CA ALA A 129 7.99 1.57 -20.44
C ALA A 129 7.46 1.98 -21.83
N LYS A 130 6.16 2.31 -21.91
CA LYS A 130 5.53 2.81 -23.15
C LYS A 130 6.03 4.18 -23.59
N ARG A 131 6.68 4.95 -22.72
CA ARG A 131 7.26 6.26 -23.05
C ARG A 131 8.62 6.15 -23.75
N GLY A 132 9.19 4.94 -23.83
CA GLY A 132 10.52 4.70 -24.37
C GLY A 132 11.60 4.75 -23.30
N ASN A 133 12.85 4.97 -23.71
CA ASN A 133 13.99 4.96 -22.81
C ASN A 133 13.92 6.12 -21.81
N LEU A 134 14.23 5.82 -20.55
CA LEU A 134 14.39 6.80 -19.49
C LEU A 134 15.63 7.67 -19.74
N PRO A 135 15.61 8.96 -19.39
CA PRO A 135 16.79 9.81 -19.49
C PRO A 135 17.90 9.31 -18.56
N LYS A 136 19.16 9.71 -18.82
CA LYS A 136 20.30 9.38 -17.95
C LYS A 136 20.10 9.74 -16.48
N THR A 137 19.29 10.76 -16.18
CA THR A 137 18.96 11.18 -14.81
C THR A 137 17.96 10.26 -14.11
N GLY A 138 17.43 9.25 -14.80
CA GLY A 138 16.36 8.39 -14.31
C GLY A 138 15.00 9.08 -14.29
N GLY A 139 14.03 8.43 -13.63
CA GLY A 139 12.69 8.95 -13.40
C GLY A 139 12.32 8.85 -11.91
N LEU A 140 11.55 9.84 -11.44
CA LEU A 140 11.02 9.89 -10.09
C LEU A 140 9.51 10.17 -10.16
N PHE A 141 8.72 9.37 -9.45
CA PHE A 141 7.26 9.39 -9.54
C PHE A 141 6.63 9.41 -8.15
N ASP A 142 5.56 10.17 -7.97
CA ASP A 142 4.73 10.21 -6.75
C ASP A 142 3.37 9.57 -7.06
N LEU A 143 3.07 8.46 -6.41
CA LEU A 143 1.90 7.64 -6.66
C LEU A 143 0.99 7.63 -5.45
N GLN A 144 -0.31 7.49 -5.70
CA GLN A 144 -1.26 7.11 -4.67
C GLN A 144 -2.38 6.30 -5.30
N SER A 145 -2.81 5.27 -4.58
CA SER A 145 -4.00 4.49 -4.94
C SER A 145 -4.60 3.82 -3.72
N TYR A 146 -5.86 3.43 -3.83
CA TYR A 146 -6.43 2.41 -2.96
C TYR A 146 -5.88 1.05 -3.40
N CYS A 147 -5.35 0.31 -2.45
CA CYS A 147 -4.82 -1.03 -2.63
C CYS A 147 -5.70 -2.06 -1.92
N PHE A 148 -5.67 -3.29 -2.44
CA PHE A 148 -6.38 -4.42 -1.88
C PHE A 148 -5.43 -5.55 -1.50
N ARG A 149 -5.69 -6.18 -0.36
CA ARG A 149 -5.13 -7.49 0.01
C ARG A 149 -6.22 -8.30 0.70
N HIS A 150 -6.43 -9.54 0.28
CA HIS A 150 -7.38 -10.45 0.93
C HIS A 150 -6.83 -10.96 2.28
N GLU A 151 -6.92 -10.11 3.30
CA GLU A 151 -6.44 -10.35 4.66
C GLU A 151 -7.52 -9.95 5.69
N PRO A 152 -8.67 -10.64 5.75
CA PRO A 152 -9.70 -10.34 6.75
C PRO A 152 -9.12 -10.44 8.17
N SER A 153 -9.26 -9.37 8.96
CA SER A 153 -8.64 -9.28 10.28
C SER A 153 -9.36 -8.32 11.22
N LYS A 154 -9.38 -8.66 12.51
CA LYS A 154 -9.77 -7.77 13.61
C LYS A 154 -8.65 -6.85 14.10
N ASP A 155 -7.44 -7.00 13.57
CA ASP A 155 -6.39 -6.00 13.78
C ASP A 155 -6.70 -4.79 12.89
N PRO A 156 -7.01 -3.60 13.45
CA PRO A 156 -7.36 -2.42 12.66
C PRO A 156 -6.26 -2.00 11.69
N ALA A 157 -5.00 -2.37 11.93
CA ALA A 157 -3.86 -2.09 11.05
C ALA A 157 -3.69 -3.10 9.88
N ARG A 158 -4.56 -4.13 9.81
CA ARG A 158 -4.63 -5.13 8.74
C ARG A 158 -5.97 -5.04 8.01
N GLN A 159 -6.13 -3.98 7.23
CA GLN A 159 -7.32 -3.75 6.43
C GLN A 159 -7.19 -4.39 5.05
N GLN A 160 -8.33 -4.81 4.49
CA GLN A 160 -8.39 -5.38 3.15
C GLN A 160 -8.30 -4.30 2.07
N LEU A 161 -8.89 -3.11 2.31
CA LEU A 161 -8.80 -1.94 1.44
C LEU A 161 -8.16 -0.76 2.19
N PHE A 162 -7.01 -0.32 1.72
CA PHE A 162 -6.22 0.73 2.34
C PHE A 162 -5.54 1.59 1.25
N ARG A 163 -5.16 2.82 1.57
CA ARG A 163 -4.41 3.68 0.65
C ARG A 163 -2.93 3.50 0.86
N MET A 164 -2.25 3.36 -0.27
CA MET A 164 -0.81 3.42 -0.35
C MET A 164 -0.42 4.67 -1.13
N ARG A 165 0.44 5.50 -0.52
CA ARG A 165 1.20 6.52 -1.24
C ARG A 165 2.61 5.99 -1.46
N GLU A 166 3.21 6.21 -2.63
CA GLU A 166 4.56 5.75 -2.92
C GLU A 166 5.38 6.82 -3.66
N TYR A 167 6.65 6.97 -3.34
CA TYR A 167 7.62 7.50 -4.30
C TYR A 167 8.34 6.35 -4.97
N VAL A 168 8.47 6.39 -6.30
CA VAL A 168 9.16 5.37 -7.10
C VAL A 168 10.31 6.01 -7.87
N CYS A 169 11.51 5.48 -7.71
CA CYS A 169 12.70 5.85 -8.49
C CYS A 169 13.03 4.74 -9.49
N MET A 170 13.32 5.14 -10.74
CA MET A 170 13.80 4.26 -11.81
C MET A 170 15.10 4.84 -12.37
N GLY A 171 16.17 4.06 -12.44
CA GLY A 171 17.47 4.60 -12.81
C GLY A 171 18.58 3.57 -12.86
N THR A 172 19.82 4.02 -12.71
CA THR A 172 20.95 3.14 -12.43
C THR A 172 20.80 2.56 -11.02
N GLU A 173 21.60 1.53 -10.69
CA GLU A 173 21.71 1.03 -9.33
C GLU A 173 21.99 2.16 -8.32
N LEU A 174 22.91 3.07 -8.64
CA LEU A 174 23.27 4.18 -7.76
C LEU A 174 22.08 5.12 -7.51
N HIS A 175 21.31 5.48 -8.54
CA HIS A 175 20.13 6.34 -8.36
C HIS A 175 19.15 5.75 -7.35
N VAL A 176 18.88 4.44 -7.45
CA VAL A 176 17.85 3.81 -6.64
C VAL A 176 18.33 3.49 -5.23
N THR A 177 19.61 3.19 -5.02
CA THR A 177 20.18 2.98 -3.68
C THR A 177 20.31 4.30 -2.91
N ASP A 178 20.76 5.37 -3.57
CA ASP A 178 20.81 6.72 -2.98
C ASP A 178 19.40 7.23 -2.63
N PHE A 179 18.45 7.04 -3.55
CA PHE A 179 17.03 7.33 -3.29
C PHE A 179 16.51 6.58 -2.06
N ARG A 180 16.80 5.28 -1.97
CA ARG A 180 16.33 4.44 -0.85
C ARG A 180 16.90 4.91 0.48
N GLN A 181 18.21 5.18 0.55
CA GLN A 181 18.85 5.65 1.77
C GLN A 181 18.28 7.01 2.21
N ARG A 182 18.18 7.98 1.28
CA ARG A 182 17.58 9.29 1.58
C ARG A 182 16.17 9.16 2.15
N TRP A 183 15.34 8.25 1.61
CA TRP A 183 13.98 8.06 2.11
C TRP A 183 13.90 7.30 3.44
N MET A 184 14.85 6.41 3.74
CA MET A 184 14.98 5.83 5.08
C MET A 184 15.23 6.91 6.12
N ASP A 185 16.18 7.82 5.86
CA ASP A 185 16.52 8.92 6.76
C ASP A 185 15.33 9.88 6.94
N ARG A 186 14.70 10.30 5.83
CA ARG A 186 13.48 11.13 5.85
C ARG A 186 12.33 10.46 6.60
N GLY A 187 12.16 9.14 6.46
CA GLY A 187 11.11 8.40 7.17
C GLY A 187 11.26 8.50 8.68
N VAL A 188 12.48 8.38 9.21
CA VAL A 188 12.76 8.55 10.64
C VAL A 188 12.49 9.98 11.10
N GLU A 189 12.97 10.98 10.34
CA GLU A 189 12.76 12.40 10.67
C GLU A 189 11.28 12.78 10.64
N MET A 190 10.54 12.29 9.64
CA MET A 190 9.10 12.53 9.49
C MET A 190 8.31 11.96 10.66
N MET A 191 8.59 10.72 11.06
CA MET A 191 7.90 10.08 12.19
C MET A 191 8.24 10.76 13.51
N LYS A 192 9.50 11.20 13.69
CA LYS A 192 9.92 12.00 14.83
C LYS A 192 9.16 13.34 14.90
N ALA A 193 8.91 14.00 13.77
CA ALA A 193 8.18 15.27 13.72
C ALA A 193 6.73 15.13 14.23
N VAL A 194 6.12 13.96 14.06
CA VAL A 194 4.78 13.64 14.58
C VAL A 194 4.82 12.86 15.90
N GLY A 195 5.97 12.84 16.57
CA GLY A 195 6.12 12.25 17.91
C GLY A 195 6.00 10.73 17.95
N LEU A 196 6.26 10.02 16.85
CA LEU A 196 6.26 8.57 16.81
C LEU A 196 7.69 8.04 16.89
N GLU A 197 7.91 7.11 17.83
CA GLU A 197 9.14 6.32 17.90
C GLU A 197 9.07 5.14 16.93
N VAL A 198 10.17 4.87 16.24
CA VAL A 198 10.22 3.92 15.13
C VAL A 198 11.49 3.08 15.18
N THR A 199 11.38 1.87 14.65
CA THR A 199 12.53 1.01 14.35
C THR A 199 12.54 0.71 12.86
N ILE A 200 13.70 0.78 12.22
CA ILE A 200 13.88 0.24 10.87
C ILE A 200 14.53 -1.13 10.98
N ASP A 201 13.94 -2.14 10.33
CA ASP A 201 14.49 -3.49 10.27
C ASP A 201 14.45 -4.05 8.84
N VAL A 202 15.35 -5.00 8.56
CA VAL A 202 15.33 -5.80 7.35
C VAL A 202 14.08 -6.66 7.35
N ALA A 203 13.36 -6.66 6.24
CA ALA A 203 12.08 -7.33 6.11
C ALA A 203 12.02 -8.19 4.85
N ASN A 204 10.89 -8.87 4.68
CA ASN A 204 10.55 -9.55 3.44
C ASN A 204 9.05 -9.49 3.19
N ASP A 205 8.66 -9.64 1.94
CA ASP A 205 7.27 -9.77 1.55
C ASP A 205 6.70 -11.15 1.96
N PRO A 206 5.37 -11.25 2.15
CA PRO A 206 4.71 -12.49 2.57
C PRO A 206 4.50 -13.44 1.37
N PHE A 207 5.59 -13.84 0.72
CA PHE A 207 5.54 -14.74 -0.44
C PHE A 207 4.88 -16.08 -0.11
N PHE A 208 4.11 -16.62 -1.04
CA PHE A 208 3.30 -17.81 -0.84
C PHE A 208 4.05 -19.12 -1.14
N GLY A 209 3.71 -20.16 -0.37
CA GLY A 209 4.16 -21.53 -0.62
C GLY A 209 5.67 -21.77 -0.41
N ARG A 210 6.15 -22.94 -0.84
CA ARG A 210 7.56 -23.35 -0.65
C ARG A 210 8.54 -22.45 -1.40
N ALA A 211 8.22 -22.11 -2.66
CA ALA A 211 9.03 -21.17 -3.44
C ALA A 211 9.08 -19.79 -2.77
N GLY A 212 7.97 -19.36 -2.15
CA GLY A 212 7.91 -18.11 -1.41
C GLY A 212 8.88 -18.03 -0.23
N LYS A 213 9.07 -19.12 0.52
CA LYS A 213 10.07 -19.15 1.62
C LYS A 213 11.49 -18.88 1.13
N MET A 214 11.86 -19.41 -0.03
CA MET A 214 13.17 -19.16 -0.63
C MET A 214 13.31 -17.70 -1.08
N LEU A 215 12.25 -17.14 -1.70
CA LEU A 215 12.24 -15.72 -2.09
C LEU A 215 12.34 -14.79 -0.89
N ALA A 216 11.64 -15.10 0.21
CA ALA A 216 11.72 -14.34 1.45
C ALA A 216 13.14 -14.32 2.02
N ASN A 217 13.80 -15.48 2.10
CA ASN A 217 15.18 -15.57 2.58
C ASN A 217 16.14 -14.75 1.70
N ASN A 218 16.04 -14.91 0.37
CA ASN A 218 16.86 -14.14 -0.57
C ASN A 218 16.65 -12.63 -0.41
N GLN A 219 15.41 -12.19 -0.20
CA GLN A 219 15.09 -10.77 -0.02
C GLN A 219 15.71 -10.18 1.26
N ARG A 220 15.72 -10.97 2.34
CA ARG A 220 16.40 -10.60 3.59
C ARG A 220 17.92 -10.61 3.44
N ASP A 221 18.48 -11.69 2.90
CA ASP A 221 19.94 -11.87 2.76
C ASP A 221 20.58 -10.76 1.90
N GLN A 222 19.84 -10.25 0.92
CA GLN A 222 20.28 -9.17 0.03
C GLN A 222 19.84 -7.77 0.50
N ASN A 223 19.19 -7.64 1.67
CA ASN A 223 18.68 -6.37 2.19
C ASN A 223 17.82 -5.60 1.16
N LEU A 224 16.94 -6.30 0.45
CA LEU A 224 16.11 -5.72 -0.61
C LEU A 224 14.88 -5.00 -0.09
N LYS A 225 14.46 -5.29 1.14
CA LYS A 225 13.32 -4.64 1.79
C LYS A 225 13.68 -4.25 3.22
N PHE A 226 13.37 -3.00 3.54
CA PHE A 226 13.35 -2.50 4.91
C PHE A 226 11.93 -2.05 5.26
N GLU A 227 11.56 -2.17 6.52
CA GLU A 227 10.28 -1.66 7.04
C GLU A 227 10.53 -0.72 8.21
N LEU A 228 9.78 0.38 8.24
CA LEU A 228 9.68 1.26 9.40
C LEU A 228 8.50 0.77 10.25
N LEU A 229 8.82 0.33 11.46
CA LEU A 229 7.95 -0.39 12.37
C LEU A 229 7.49 0.52 13.51
N ILE A 230 6.19 0.55 13.76
CA ILE A 230 5.56 1.25 14.90
C ILE A 230 4.65 0.29 15.65
N PRO A 231 4.80 0.16 16.99
CA PRO A 231 3.84 -0.58 17.81
C PRO A 231 2.44 0.07 17.80
N ILE A 232 1.45 -0.65 17.25
CA ILE A 232 0.04 -0.24 17.30
C ILE A 232 -0.71 -1.19 18.23
N THR A 233 -1.09 -2.37 17.74
CA THR A 233 -1.84 -3.37 18.52
C THR A 233 -0.95 -4.37 19.26
N SER A 234 0.35 -4.39 18.95
CA SER A 234 1.32 -5.28 19.60
C SER A 234 2.69 -4.62 19.67
N ALA A 235 3.30 -4.65 20.86
CA ALA A 235 4.71 -4.28 21.04
C ALA A 235 5.67 -5.38 20.56
N ALA A 236 5.28 -6.65 20.68
CA ALA A 236 6.08 -7.79 20.25
C ALA A 236 6.08 -7.96 18.72
N ASN A 237 4.98 -7.60 18.06
CA ASN A 237 4.83 -7.65 16.61
C ASN A 237 4.45 -6.26 16.09
N PRO A 238 5.40 -5.32 16.02
CA PRO A 238 5.12 -3.95 15.59
C PRO A 238 4.65 -3.93 14.12
N THR A 239 3.88 -2.90 13.77
CA THR A 239 3.27 -2.76 12.46
C THR A 239 4.19 -1.99 11.50
N ALA A 240 4.47 -2.57 10.34
CA ALA A 240 5.12 -1.87 9.24
C ALA A 240 4.23 -0.76 8.67
N CYS A 241 4.58 0.49 8.96
CA CYS A 241 3.84 1.68 8.52
C CYS A 241 4.45 2.31 7.25
N MET A 242 5.75 2.10 7.04
CA MET A 242 6.41 2.38 5.77
C MET A 242 7.28 1.20 5.33
N SER A 243 7.57 1.12 4.04
CA SER A 243 8.51 0.16 3.50
C SER A 243 9.43 0.81 2.47
N PHE A 244 10.67 0.33 2.40
CA PHE A 244 11.70 0.77 1.45
C PHE A 244 12.15 -0.43 0.65
N ASN A 245 11.78 -0.47 -0.63
CA ASN A 245 11.89 -1.65 -1.47
C ASN A 245 12.89 -1.36 -2.60
N TYR A 246 13.89 -2.22 -2.76
CA TYR A 246 14.80 -2.24 -3.89
C TYR A 246 14.51 -3.49 -4.73
N HIS A 247 14.05 -3.29 -5.96
CA HIS A 247 13.61 -4.38 -6.83
C HIS A 247 14.70 -4.84 -7.81
N GLN A 248 15.92 -4.31 -7.67
CA GLN A 248 16.99 -4.50 -8.66
C GLN A 248 16.47 -4.15 -10.07
N ASP A 249 16.86 -4.92 -11.08
CA ASP A 249 16.42 -4.82 -12.47
C ASP A 249 15.16 -5.67 -12.76
N ALA A 250 14.51 -6.25 -11.75
CA ALA A 250 13.43 -7.22 -11.97
C ALA A 250 12.23 -6.62 -12.73
N PHE A 251 11.84 -5.38 -12.42
CA PHE A 251 10.84 -4.65 -13.21
C PHE A 251 11.42 -4.09 -14.51
N GLY A 252 12.71 -3.72 -14.49
CA GLY A 252 13.50 -3.32 -15.65
C GLY A 252 13.38 -4.30 -16.81
N THR A 253 13.90 -5.49 -16.58
CA THR A 253 13.92 -6.62 -17.51
C THR A 253 12.51 -7.05 -17.93
N LYS A 254 11.57 -7.08 -16.99
CA LYS A 254 10.21 -7.57 -17.24
C LYS A 254 9.40 -6.67 -18.18
N TRP A 255 9.61 -5.36 -18.09
CA TRP A 255 8.83 -4.37 -18.85
C TRP A 255 9.58 -3.76 -20.02
N GLY A 256 10.88 -4.04 -20.18
CA GLY A 256 11.71 -3.37 -21.16
C GLY A 256 11.92 -1.90 -20.79
N LEU A 257 12.13 -1.63 -19.49
CA LEU A 257 12.51 -0.31 -19.01
C LEU A 257 14.02 -0.18 -19.13
N ASN A 258 14.46 0.65 -20.07
CA ASN A 258 15.87 0.90 -20.36
C ASN A 258 16.20 2.38 -20.17
N LEU A 259 17.46 2.67 -19.84
CA LEU A 259 18.02 4.03 -19.90
C LEU A 259 18.38 4.39 -21.36
N GLU A 260 18.63 5.68 -21.63
CA GLU A 260 19.00 6.17 -22.96
C GLU A 260 20.27 5.52 -23.53
N ASP A 261 21.16 5.00 -22.68
CA ASP A 261 22.37 4.26 -23.07
C ASP A 261 22.09 2.77 -23.39
N GLY A 262 20.84 2.33 -23.27
CA GLY A 262 20.39 0.97 -23.53
C GLY A 262 20.47 0.02 -22.32
N SER A 263 21.11 0.41 -21.22
CA SER A 263 21.16 -0.40 -20.01
C SER A 263 19.77 -0.59 -19.38
N VAL A 264 19.56 -1.71 -18.70
CA VAL A 264 18.27 -2.01 -18.04
C VAL A 264 18.15 -1.17 -16.76
N ALA A 265 17.01 -0.54 -16.56
CA ALA A 265 16.77 0.28 -15.38
C ALA A 265 16.56 -0.58 -14.13
N HIS A 266 17.20 -0.17 -13.05
CA HIS A 266 16.86 -0.60 -11.70
C HIS A 266 15.68 0.21 -11.17
N THR A 267 14.95 -0.34 -10.20
CA THR A 267 13.84 0.39 -9.55
C THR A 267 13.86 0.23 -8.03
N ALA A 268 13.44 1.28 -7.33
CA ALA A 268 13.15 1.25 -5.90
C ALA A 268 11.92 2.09 -5.57
N CYS A 269 11.23 1.77 -4.48
CA CYS A 269 10.15 2.61 -3.97
C CYS A 269 10.20 2.77 -2.45
N VAL A 270 9.66 3.88 -1.97
CA VAL A 270 9.23 4.03 -0.59
C VAL A 270 7.70 4.06 -0.58
N GLY A 271 7.09 3.23 0.26
CA GLY A 271 5.64 3.17 0.41
C GLY A 271 5.20 3.60 1.80
N PHE A 272 4.11 4.38 1.87
CA PHE A 272 3.45 4.86 3.09
C PHE A 272 2.08 4.22 3.19
N GLY A 273 1.85 3.41 4.23
CA GLY A 273 0.54 2.85 4.53
C GLY A 273 -0.30 3.88 5.29
N LEU A 274 -1.11 4.66 4.59
CA LEU A 274 -1.75 5.85 5.16
C LEU A 274 -2.66 5.52 6.34
N GLU A 275 -3.48 4.46 6.25
CA GLU A 275 -4.32 4.00 7.35
C GLU A 275 -3.48 3.52 8.54
N ARG A 276 -2.38 2.82 8.30
CA ARG A 276 -1.50 2.34 9.38
C ARG A 276 -0.86 3.51 10.13
N ILE A 277 -0.43 4.53 9.41
CA ILE A 277 0.15 5.74 9.99
C ILE A 277 -0.90 6.52 10.78
N ALA A 278 -2.10 6.72 10.23
CA ALA A 278 -3.19 7.38 10.95
C ALA A 278 -3.57 6.61 12.24
N LEU A 279 -3.68 5.28 12.14
CA LEU A 279 -3.93 4.42 13.30
C LEU A 279 -2.80 4.49 14.34
N ALA A 280 -1.54 4.55 13.91
CA ALA A 280 -0.41 4.75 14.82
C ALA A 280 -0.51 6.09 15.56
N LEU A 281 -0.88 7.18 14.86
CA LEU A 281 -1.09 8.49 15.47
C LEU A 281 -2.23 8.48 16.49
N PHE A 282 -3.39 7.91 16.14
CA PHE A 282 -4.53 7.78 17.06
C PHE A 282 -4.20 6.88 18.25
N HIS A 283 -3.45 5.80 18.03
CA HIS A 283 -3.04 4.90 19.09
C HIS A 283 -2.10 5.60 20.08
N HIS A 284 -1.11 6.34 19.57
CA HIS A 284 -0.08 6.97 20.39
C HIS A 284 -0.56 8.24 21.09
N HIS A 285 -1.26 9.14 20.37
CA HIS A 285 -1.64 10.47 20.88
C HIS A 285 -3.07 10.51 21.45
N GLY A 286 -3.84 9.44 21.30
CA GLY A 286 -5.24 9.35 21.72
C GLY A 286 -6.22 9.64 20.57
N LEU A 287 -7.50 9.34 20.82
CA LEU A 287 -8.55 9.38 19.78
C LEU A 287 -9.11 10.80 19.51
N ASP A 288 -8.91 11.74 20.43
CA ASP A 288 -9.30 13.14 20.24
C ASP A 288 -8.09 13.97 19.76
N VAL A 289 -8.08 14.29 18.47
CA VAL A 289 -7.02 15.07 17.83
C VAL A 289 -6.81 16.44 18.49
N LYS A 290 -7.84 17.02 19.13
CA LYS A 290 -7.72 18.31 19.82
C LYS A 290 -6.79 18.24 21.03
N GLN A 291 -6.63 17.05 21.61
CA GLN A 291 -5.77 16.79 22.77
C GLN A 291 -4.35 16.40 22.39
N TRP A 292 -4.06 16.24 21.10
CA TRP A 292 -2.71 15.90 20.65
C TRP A 292 -1.70 17.00 21.00
N PRO A 293 -0.42 16.63 21.25
CA PRO A 293 0.63 17.59 21.57
C PRO A 293 0.68 18.74 20.55
N ALA A 294 0.89 19.96 21.03
CA ALA A 294 0.91 21.15 20.17
C ALA A 294 1.96 21.05 19.05
N SER A 295 3.10 20.42 19.31
CA SER A 295 4.14 20.14 18.31
C SER A 295 3.64 19.24 17.18
N VAL A 296 2.90 18.18 17.51
CA VAL A 296 2.34 17.23 16.52
C VAL A 296 1.27 17.93 15.69
N ARG A 297 0.38 18.70 16.33
CA ARG A 297 -0.63 19.48 15.61
C ARG A 297 -0.01 20.50 14.66
N LYS A 298 1.04 21.18 15.11
CA LYS A 298 1.83 22.11 14.29
C LYS A 298 2.46 21.39 13.08
N ALA A 299 3.02 20.20 13.27
CA ALA A 299 3.64 19.44 12.18
C ALA A 299 2.62 19.02 11.09
N LEU A 300 1.39 18.68 11.48
CA LEU A 300 0.36 18.17 10.57
C LEU A 300 -0.51 19.27 9.93
N TRP A 301 -0.83 20.33 10.67
CA TRP A 301 -1.76 21.38 10.24
C TRP A 301 -1.17 22.79 10.13
N GLY A 302 0.08 23.01 10.57
CA GLY A 302 0.76 24.31 10.54
C GLY A 302 0.66 25.11 11.84
#